data_AF-A0A358DBA2-F1
#
_entry.id   AF-A0A358DBA2-F1
#
_cell.length_a   1.000
_cell.length_b   1.000
_cell.length_c   1.000
_cell.angle_alpha   90.00
_cell.angle_beta   90.00
_cell.angle_gamma   90.00
#
_symmetry.space_group_name_H-M   'P 1'
#
loop_
_entity.id
_entity.type
_entity.pdbx_description
1 polymer ?
#
loop_
_entity_poly.entity_id
_entity_poly.type
_entity_poly.pdbx_seq_one_letter_code
_entity_poly.pdbx_strand_id
1 'polypeptide(L)'
;ITTGAHDRVAILDRIDGDLAAAAAVIPHLPPDCRRAVTAAHDLFAELSRRLRADPAPTARVRVPNIVKAGLIARALVGVAPRRTSP
;
A
#
# COMPACT_ATOMS: atom_id res chain seq x y z
N ILE A 1 24.75 2.80 -18.38
CA ILE A 1 24.40 3.18 -16.99
C ILE A 1 23.34 4.28 -17.09
N THR A 2 22.06 3.91 -17.19
CA THR A 2 20.91 4.85 -17.18
C THR A 2 19.65 4.05 -16.76
N THR A 3 19.49 3.69 -15.48
CA THR A 3 18.38 2.77 -15.12
C THR A 3 17.52 3.22 -13.94
N GLY A 4 17.96 4.15 -13.09
CA GLY A 4 17.26 4.45 -11.82
C GLY A 4 15.80 4.92 -11.94
N ALA A 5 15.44 5.70 -12.97
CA ALA A 5 14.07 6.22 -13.12
C ALA A 5 13.12 5.23 -13.82
N HIS A 6 13.59 4.53 -14.86
CA HIS A 6 12.81 3.51 -15.56
C HIS A 6 12.55 2.27 -14.68
N ASP A 7 13.50 1.93 -13.80
CA ASP A 7 13.34 0.83 -12.85
C ASP A 7 12.33 1.15 -11.74
N ARG A 8 12.36 2.37 -11.20
CA ARG A 8 11.44 2.76 -10.11
C ARG A 8 9.97 2.66 -10.51
N VAL A 9 9.60 3.14 -11.70
CA VAL A 9 8.20 3.09 -12.16
C VAL A 9 7.76 1.63 -12.32
N ALA A 10 8.58 0.81 -12.98
CA ALA A 10 8.28 -0.61 -13.17
C ALA A 10 8.18 -1.38 -11.84
N ILE A 11 8.99 -1.02 -10.84
CA ILE A 11 8.89 -1.57 -9.48
C ILE A 11 7.58 -1.17 -8.82
N LEU A 12 7.18 0.10 -8.92
CA LEU A 12 5.91 0.58 -8.35
C LEU A 12 4.70 -0.09 -9.05
N ASP A 13 4.77 -0.32 -10.36
CA ASP A 13 3.71 -1.02 -11.10
C ASP A 13 3.57 -2.46 -10.63
N ARG A 14 4.70 -3.14 -10.39
CA ARG A 14 4.70 -4.49 -9.82
C ARG A 14 4.12 -4.51 -8.40
N ILE A 15 4.51 -3.56 -7.56
CA ILE A 15 3.98 -3.41 -6.20
C ILE A 15 2.46 -3.22 -6.24
N ASP A 16 1.94 -2.40 -7.13
CA ASP A 16 0.49 -2.19 -7.23
C ASP A 16 -0.24 -3.44 -7.74
N GLY A 17 0.38 -4.23 -8.63
CA GLY A 17 -0.10 -5.56 -9.01
C GLY A 17 -0.14 -6.55 -7.85
N ASP A 18 0.92 -6.61 -7.05
CA ASP A 18 0.99 -7.49 -5.87
C ASP A 18 -0.04 -7.07 -4.81
N LEU A 19 -0.24 -5.77 -4.60
CA LEU A 19 -1.28 -5.24 -3.71
C LEU A 19 -2.68 -5.59 -4.23
N ALA A 20 -2.93 -5.47 -5.54
CA ALA A 20 -4.21 -5.88 -6.11
C ALA A 20 -4.48 -7.39 -5.93
N ALA A 21 -3.46 -8.23 -6.13
CA ALA A 21 -3.55 -9.67 -5.89
C ALA A 21 -3.82 -9.98 -4.39
N ALA A 22 -3.10 -9.31 -3.49
CA ALA A 22 -3.29 -9.44 -2.05
C ALA A 22 -4.71 -9.02 -1.62
N ALA A 23 -5.22 -7.89 -2.13
CA ALA A 23 -6.56 -7.40 -1.83
C ALA A 23 -7.66 -8.40 -2.21
N ALA A 24 -7.46 -9.21 -3.25
CA ALA A 24 -8.39 -10.26 -3.67
C ALA A 24 -8.43 -11.43 -2.68
N VAL A 25 -7.32 -11.75 -2.01
CA VAL A 25 -7.23 -12.92 -1.12
C VAL A 25 -7.43 -12.60 0.36
N ILE A 26 -7.17 -11.36 0.80
CA ILE A 26 -7.35 -10.93 2.19
C ILE A 26 -8.76 -11.23 2.76
N PRO A 27 -9.87 -11.06 2.01
CA PRO A 27 -11.19 -11.44 2.48
C PRO A 27 -11.36 -12.92 2.81
N HIS A 28 -10.48 -13.80 2.34
CA HIS A 28 -10.51 -15.24 2.63
C HIS A 28 -9.67 -15.65 3.85
N LEU A 29 -8.94 -14.71 4.46
CA LEU A 29 -8.13 -15.00 5.64
C LEU A 29 -9.00 -15.32 6.87
N PRO A 30 -8.45 -16.03 7.86
CA PRO A 30 -9.05 -16.15 9.19
C PRO A 30 -9.35 -14.77 9.84
N PRO A 31 -10.46 -14.62 10.59
CA PRO A 31 -10.88 -13.31 11.14
C PRO A 31 -9.87 -12.65 12.10
N ASP A 32 -9.12 -13.47 12.84
CA ASP A 32 -8.09 -13.06 13.81
C ASP A 32 -6.95 -12.28 13.14
N CYS A 33 -6.48 -12.72 11.97
CA CYS A 33 -5.38 -12.07 11.26
C CYS A 33 -5.86 -11.08 10.19
N ARG A 34 -7.07 -11.25 9.64
CA ARG A 34 -7.60 -10.45 8.51
C ARG A 34 -7.47 -8.95 8.74
N ARG A 35 -7.84 -8.45 9.92
CA ARG A 35 -7.79 -7.02 10.25
C ARG A 35 -6.36 -6.48 10.23
N ALA A 36 -5.41 -7.22 10.83
CA ALA A 36 -4.01 -6.81 10.85
C ALA A 36 -3.41 -6.79 9.44
N VAL A 37 -3.73 -7.80 8.62
CA VAL A 37 -3.26 -7.87 7.23
C VAL A 37 -3.88 -6.76 6.37
N THR A 38 -5.18 -6.46 6.53
CA THR A 38 -5.82 -5.30 5.87
C THR A 38 -5.13 -3.99 6.25
N ALA A 39 -4.80 -3.77 7.52
CA ALA A 39 -4.12 -2.55 7.96
C ALA A 39 -2.71 -2.43 7.36
N ALA A 40 -1.95 -3.53 7.32
CA ALA A 40 -0.64 -3.57 6.68
C ALA A 40 -0.73 -3.32 5.18
N HIS A 41 -1.66 -3.99 4.49
CA HIS A 41 -1.94 -3.79 3.08
C HIS A 41 -2.22 -2.32 2.76
N ASP A 42 -3.14 -1.71 3.50
CA ASP A 42 -3.55 -0.33 3.31
C ASP A 42 -2.42 0.68 3.57
N LEU A 43 -1.51 0.36 4.51
CA LEU A 43 -0.29 1.14 4.74
C LEU A 43 0.66 1.10 3.55
N PHE A 44 0.87 -0.09 2.96
CA PHE A 44 1.73 -0.25 1.78
C PHE A 44 1.11 0.42 0.54
N ALA A 45 -0.20 0.30 0.34
CA ALA A 45 -0.91 1.00 -0.73
C ALA A 45 -0.76 2.54 -0.63
N GLU A 46 -0.90 3.09 0.57
CA GLU A 46 -0.69 4.52 0.80
C GLU A 46 0.77 4.95 0.60
N LEU A 47 1.73 4.08 0.95
CA LEU A 47 3.15 4.34 0.70
C LEU A 47 3.48 4.33 -0.81
N SER A 48 2.97 3.35 -1.55
CA SER A 48 3.09 3.26 -3.03
C SER A 48 2.58 4.55 -3.68
N ARG A 49 1.35 4.97 -3.30
CA ARG A 49 0.73 6.22 -3.77
C ARG A 49 1.61 7.45 -3.52
N ARG A 50 2.21 7.57 -2.34
CA ARG A 50 3.10 8.70 -2.00
C ARG A 50 4.40 8.67 -2.79
N LEU A 51 4.98 7.49 -2.99
CA LEU A 51 6.18 7.31 -3.79
C LEU A 51 5.96 7.63 -5.28
N ARG A 52 4.74 7.45 -5.79
CA ARG A 52 4.34 7.92 -7.13
C ARG A 52 4.15 9.44 -7.19
N ALA A 53 3.54 10.02 -6.15
CA ALA A 53 3.29 11.46 -6.08
C ALA A 53 4.58 12.29 -5.94
N ASP A 54 5.65 11.71 -5.40
CA ASP A 54 6.97 12.34 -5.28
C ASP A 54 8.06 11.45 -5.94
N PRO A 55 8.35 11.66 -7.24
CA PRO A 55 9.29 10.83 -8.00
C PRO A 55 10.75 10.97 -7.56
N ALA A 56 11.13 12.11 -7.00
CA ALA A 56 12.51 12.43 -6.63
C ALA A 56 12.59 12.98 -5.19
N PRO A 57 12.20 12.17 -4.19
CA PRO A 57 12.12 12.63 -2.81
C PRO A 57 13.52 12.89 -2.26
N THR A 58 13.73 14.06 -1.66
CA THR A 58 15.00 14.44 -1.02
C THR A 58 15.14 13.89 0.40
N ALA A 59 14.06 13.35 0.96
CA ALA A 59 14.00 12.73 2.28
C ALA A 59 13.19 11.43 2.24
N ARG A 60 13.32 10.60 3.28
CA ARG A 60 12.56 9.34 3.37
C ARG A 60 11.05 9.61 3.35
N VAL A 61 10.37 9.10 2.33
CA VAL A 61 8.90 9.13 2.24
C VAL A 61 8.31 8.31 3.39
N ARG A 62 7.37 8.91 4.12
CA ARG A 62 6.67 8.29 5.25
C ARG A 62 5.18 8.49 5.12
N VAL A 63 4.43 7.55 5.68
CA VAL A 63 2.99 7.72 5.95
C VAL A 63 2.85 8.44 7.30
N PRO A 64 2.19 9.62 7.37
CA PRO A 64 1.92 10.36 8.60
C PRO A 64 1.13 9.53 9.59
N ASN A 65 1.35 9.75 10.89
CA ASN A 65 0.72 8.98 11.95
C ASN A 65 -0.82 9.06 11.90
N ILE A 66 -1.38 10.21 11.56
CA ILE A 66 -2.84 10.37 11.42
C ILE A 66 -3.40 9.49 10.29
N VAL A 67 -2.66 9.35 9.19
CA VAL A 67 -3.05 8.49 8.07
C VAL A 67 -2.96 7.03 8.48
N LYS A 68 -1.87 6.63 9.16
CA LYS A 68 -1.74 5.26 9.72
C LYS A 68 -2.92 4.91 10.64
N ALA A 69 -3.30 5.82 11.54
CA ALA A 69 -4.43 5.64 12.45
C ALA A 69 -5.74 5.44 11.67
N GLY A 70 -5.99 6.23 10.63
CA GLY A 70 -7.17 6.07 9.77
C GLY A 70 -7.21 4.73 9.02
N LEU A 71 -6.06 4.23 8.55
CA LEU A 71 -5.97 2.92 7.89
C LEU A 71 -6.24 1.77 8.86
N ILE A 72 -5.68 1.84 10.08
CA ILE A 72 -5.95 0.88 11.15
C ILE A 72 -7.44 0.90 11.53
N ALA A 73 -8.02 2.09 11.73
CA ALA A 73 -9.44 2.23 12.08
C ALA A 73 -10.35 1.59 11.03
N ARG A 74 -10.08 1.82 9.73
CA ARG A 74 -10.80 1.17 8.62
C ARG A 74 -10.71 -0.35 8.66
N ALA A 75 -9.52 -0.88 8.92
CA ALA A 75 -9.33 -2.32 9.01
C ALA A 75 -10.09 -2.94 10.21
N LEU A 76 -10.13 -2.24 11.35
CA LEU A 76 -10.86 -2.69 12.54
C LEU A 76 -12.38 -2.80 12.30
N VAL A 77 -12.96 -1.84 11.58
CA VAL A 77 -14.39 -1.86 11.21
C VAL A 77 -14.72 -2.82 10.05
N GLY A 78 -13.73 -3.55 9.53
CA GLY A 78 -13.95 -4.59 8.51
C GLY A 78 -14.11 -4.06 7.08
N VAL A 79 -13.67 -2.81 6.81
CA VAL A 79 -13.66 -2.28 5.45
C VAL A 79 -12.67 -3.09 4.60
N ALA A 80 -13.07 -3.39 3.36
CA ALA A 80 -12.24 -4.11 2.41
C ALA A 80 -10.89 -3.37 2.16
N PRO A 81 -9.82 -4.13 1.85
CA PRO A 81 -8.53 -3.53 1.47
C PRO A 81 -8.69 -2.52 0.35
N ARG A 82 -7.92 -1.43 0.41
CA ARG A 82 -7.90 -0.43 -0.66
C ARG A 82 -7.43 -1.07 -1.95
N ARG A 83 -8.08 -0.75 -3.07
CA ARG A 83 -7.51 -1.06 -4.38
C ARG A 83 -6.51 0.03 -4.74
N THR A 84 -5.33 -0.38 -5.17
CA THR A 84 -4.38 0.50 -5.85
C THR A 84 -4.87 0.73 -7.28
N SER A 85 -4.79 1.97 -7.75
CA SER A 85 -4.99 2.31 -9.16
C SER A 85 -3.60 2.45 -9.79
N PRO A 86 -3.35 1.84 -10.96
CA PRO A 86 -2.08 1.99 -11.67
C PRO A 86 -1.78 3.45 -12.05
#